data_AF-A0A509EC38-F1
#
_entry.id   AF-A0A509EC38-F1
#
_cell.length_a   1.000
_cell.length_b   1.000
_cell.length_c   1.000
_cell.angle_alpha   90.00
_cell.angle_beta   90.00
_cell.angle_gamma   90.00
#
_symmetry.space_group_name_H-M   'P 1'
#
loop_
_entity.id
_entity.type
_entity.pdbx_description
1 polymer ?
#
loop_
_entity_poly.entity_id
_entity_poly.type
_entity_poly.pdbx_seq_one_letter_code
_entity_poly.pdbx_strand_id
1 'polypeptide(L)'
;MEMIANAGTGPADPFTWYRAALAGQVRELNLGHAPCGFFRLRRRDGSLDPVAVWPEADGTRWAKVGRSGEPQCLAEGEAEFCDRVIAFCWRDPIPEEVYFAVVENDVPWPDMPPERADDYANMPSDPLEALRIELEGERAEVEAWLAKTPISDQASADRAANWALRFADMEKRAQDGRRTEKVPHETAAKAVDARWRPVQDAAAALKARLKDAQTPFLVEKRRQEAEARAAAAQAGEALRPTTNASAGTAGRKTSLRIVRTALIEDFDAALMALRENPDLRDLVQKLANRVASSGGTLPGCRIVTTEKAA
;
A
#
# COMPACT_ATOMS: atom_id res chain seq x y z
N MET A 1 53.58 -61.70 -1.92
CA MET A 1 53.33 -60.81 -3.07
C MET A 1 52.04 -61.31 -3.70
N GLU A 2 50.91 -60.63 -3.69
CA GLU A 2 50.59 -59.23 -3.43
C GLU A 2 49.23 -59.18 -2.71
N MET A 3 49.10 -58.30 -1.72
CA MET A 3 47.82 -57.93 -1.12
C MET A 3 47.20 -56.88 -2.03
N ILE A 4 46.07 -57.22 -2.66
CA ILE A 4 45.31 -56.30 -3.49
C ILE A 4 44.62 -55.31 -2.55
N ALA A 5 45.09 -54.06 -2.56
CA ALA A 5 44.51 -52.97 -1.80
C ALA A 5 43.09 -52.70 -2.30
N ASN A 6 42.10 -52.99 -1.46
CA ASN A 6 40.72 -52.60 -1.68
C ASN A 6 40.62 -51.09 -1.46
N ALA A 7 40.53 -50.31 -2.55
CA ALA A 7 40.33 -48.87 -2.49
C ALA A 7 38.92 -48.59 -1.96
N GLY A 8 38.82 -48.24 -0.67
CA GLY A 8 37.57 -47.81 -0.06
C GLY A 8 37.11 -46.48 -0.67
N THR A 9 36.03 -46.51 -1.44
CA THR A 9 35.16 -45.35 -1.62
C THR A 9 34.55 -45.00 -0.27
N GLY A 10 35.02 -43.92 0.35
CA GLY A 10 34.38 -43.37 1.55
C GLY A 10 32.90 -43.03 1.27
N PRO A 11 32.03 -43.04 2.29
CA PRO A 11 30.62 -42.71 2.12
C PRO A 11 30.51 -41.29 1.53
N ALA A 12 29.69 -41.14 0.48
CA ALA A 12 29.37 -39.84 -0.09
C ALA A 12 28.84 -38.91 1.01
N ASP A 13 29.31 -37.66 1.04
CA ASP A 13 28.91 -36.69 2.05
C ASP A 13 27.38 -36.54 2.07
N PRO A 14 26.69 -36.91 3.17
CA PRO A 14 25.23 -36.93 3.23
C PRO A 14 24.62 -35.53 3.09
N PHE A 15 25.38 -34.47 3.36
CA PHE A 15 24.94 -33.08 3.27
C PHE A 15 25.20 -32.44 1.90
N THR A 16 25.63 -33.22 0.90
CA THR A 16 25.92 -32.72 -0.46
C THR A 16 24.73 -32.00 -1.08
N TRP A 17 23.52 -32.54 -0.93
CA TRP A 17 22.31 -31.91 -1.46
C TRP A 17 22.06 -30.56 -0.79
N TYR A 18 22.16 -30.50 0.54
CA TYR A 18 21.91 -29.30 1.33
C TYR A 18 22.90 -28.17 1.03
N ARG A 19 24.20 -28.47 0.93
CA ARG A 19 25.21 -27.46 0.57
C ARG A 19 24.98 -26.89 -0.84
N ALA A 20 24.53 -27.71 -1.78
CA ALA A 20 24.17 -27.24 -3.10
C ALA A 20 22.90 -26.37 -3.08
N ALA A 21 21.89 -26.75 -2.30
CA ALA A 21 20.66 -25.97 -2.13
C ALA A 21 20.95 -24.59 -1.51
N LEU A 22 21.82 -24.52 -0.49
CA LEU A 22 22.29 -23.25 0.08
C LEU A 22 23.02 -22.35 -0.92
N ALA A 23 23.76 -22.94 -1.85
CA ALA A 23 24.43 -22.21 -2.92
C ALA A 23 23.47 -21.74 -4.04
N GLY A 24 22.14 -21.91 -3.86
CA GLY A 24 21.13 -21.54 -4.84
C GLY A 24 21.07 -22.48 -6.05
N GLN A 25 21.73 -23.63 -6.00
CA GLN A 25 21.62 -24.64 -7.05
C GLN A 25 20.32 -25.40 -6.87
N VAL A 26 19.35 -25.16 -7.76
CA VAL A 26 18.09 -25.90 -7.76
C VAL A 26 18.38 -27.37 -8.04
N ARG A 27 18.20 -28.21 -7.03
CA ARG A 27 18.22 -29.67 -7.16
C ARG A 27 16.81 -30.20 -6.99
N GLU A 28 16.41 -31.10 -7.88
CA GLU A 28 15.13 -31.78 -7.74
C GLU A 28 15.08 -32.54 -6.42
N LEU A 29 13.93 -32.47 -5.75
CA LEU A 29 13.67 -33.26 -4.56
C LEU A 29 13.32 -34.68 -5.00
N ASN A 30 14.04 -35.66 -4.48
CA ASN A 30 13.64 -37.06 -4.63
C ASN A 30 12.42 -37.30 -3.75
N LEU A 31 11.24 -37.40 -4.38
CA LEU A 31 9.98 -37.66 -3.67
C LEU A 31 10.10 -38.92 -2.81
N GLY A 32 9.63 -38.84 -1.57
CA GLY A 32 9.73 -39.91 -0.58
C GLY A 32 11.08 -40.04 0.12
N HIS A 33 12.08 -39.23 -0.24
CA HIS A 33 13.40 -39.24 0.37
C HIS A 33 13.75 -37.88 0.97
N ALA A 34 13.95 -37.80 2.27
CA ALA A 34 14.31 -36.58 2.97
C ALA A 34 15.81 -36.31 2.80
N PRO A 35 16.23 -35.19 2.16
CA PRO A 35 17.63 -34.83 2.09
C PRO A 35 18.16 -34.44 3.48
N CYS A 36 19.40 -34.84 3.80
CA CYS A 36 20.06 -34.40 5.02
C CYS A 36 20.42 -32.91 4.92
N GLY A 37 20.19 -32.16 5.98
CA GLY A 37 20.38 -30.71 6.01
C GLY A 37 19.55 -30.00 7.06
N PHE A 38 19.64 -28.67 7.03
CA PHE A 38 18.94 -27.76 7.92
C PHE A 38 17.99 -26.87 7.12
N PHE A 39 16.75 -26.76 7.57
CA PHE A 39 15.67 -26.09 6.85
C PHE A 39 14.83 -25.24 7.78
N ARG A 40 14.11 -24.29 7.18
CA ARG A 40 13.11 -23.48 7.87
C ARG A 40 11.70 -23.86 7.39
N LEU A 41 10.87 -24.34 8.31
CA LEU A 41 9.48 -24.69 8.04
C LEU A 41 8.55 -23.56 8.47
N ARG A 42 7.82 -22.99 7.51
CA ARG A 42 6.76 -22.02 7.81
C ARG A 42 5.44 -22.74 8.11
N ARG A 43 4.90 -22.51 9.31
CA ARG A 43 3.60 -23.03 9.75
C ARG A 43 2.46 -22.17 9.24
N ARG A 44 1.24 -22.69 9.37
CA ARG A 44 0.00 -22.02 8.94
C ARG A 44 -0.29 -20.74 9.72
N ASP A 45 0.11 -20.69 10.98
CA ASP A 45 -0.01 -19.52 11.86
C ASP A 45 1.08 -18.45 11.60
N GLY A 46 2.03 -18.73 10.70
CA GLY A 46 3.15 -17.84 10.38
C GLY A 46 4.39 -18.08 11.24
N SER A 47 4.34 -18.96 12.24
CA SER A 47 5.52 -19.36 13.02
C SER A 47 6.53 -20.12 12.15
N LEU A 48 7.80 -20.02 12.55
CA LEU A 48 8.93 -20.59 11.81
C LEU A 48 9.61 -21.64 12.69
N ASP A 49 9.48 -22.90 12.28
CA ASP A 49 10.11 -24.03 12.96
C ASP A 49 11.44 -24.40 12.29
N PRO A 50 12.52 -24.57 13.07
CA PRO A 50 13.76 -25.14 12.56
C PRO A 50 13.57 -26.65 12.32
N VAL A 51 14.08 -27.14 11.20
CA VAL A 51 14.06 -28.57 10.85
C VAL A 51 15.47 -29.03 10.56
N ALA A 52 15.88 -30.14 11.16
CA ALA A 52 17.13 -30.81 10.85
C ALA A 52 16.86 -32.25 10.43
N VAL A 53 17.62 -32.72 9.44
CA VAL A 53 17.69 -34.12 9.03
C VAL A 53 19.15 -34.52 8.97
N TRP A 54 19.54 -35.57 9.71
CA TRP A 54 20.92 -36.04 9.76
C TRP A 54 20.99 -37.57 9.76
N PRO A 55 22.06 -38.15 9.22
CA PRO A 55 22.32 -39.58 9.35
C PRO A 55 23.08 -39.88 10.64
N GLU A 56 22.87 -41.08 11.17
CA GLU A 56 23.66 -41.67 12.25
C GLU A 56 24.70 -42.65 11.70
N ALA A 57 25.61 -43.14 12.56
CA ALA A 57 26.75 -43.96 12.16
C ALA A 57 26.38 -45.31 11.51
N ASP A 58 25.17 -45.80 11.76
CA ASP A 58 24.59 -47.01 11.18
C ASP A 58 23.89 -46.75 9.82
N GLY A 59 23.84 -45.49 9.38
CA GLY A 59 23.13 -45.06 8.17
C GLY A 59 21.65 -44.77 8.37
N THR A 60 21.12 -44.95 9.59
CA THR A 60 19.75 -44.58 9.95
C THR A 60 19.63 -43.07 9.96
N ARG A 61 18.54 -42.54 9.39
CA ARG A 61 18.31 -41.09 9.35
C ARG A 61 17.34 -40.67 10.43
N TRP A 62 17.65 -39.53 11.03
CA TRP A 62 16.88 -38.89 12.07
C TRP A 62 16.46 -37.50 11.62
N ALA A 63 15.33 -37.03 12.14
CA ALA A 63 14.87 -35.68 11.94
C ALA A 63 14.36 -35.05 13.23
N LYS A 64 14.55 -33.75 13.38
CA LYS A 64 13.96 -32.94 14.45
C LYS A 64 13.22 -31.76 13.84
N VAL A 65 12.01 -31.51 14.31
CA VAL A 65 11.15 -30.40 13.86
C VAL A 65 10.77 -29.54 15.06
N GLY A 66 11.03 -28.25 14.98
CA GLY A 66 10.77 -27.31 16.07
C GLY A 66 11.87 -27.31 17.15
N ARG A 67 11.86 -26.30 18.01
CA ARG A 67 12.84 -26.15 19.10
C ARG A 67 12.69 -27.28 20.14
N SER A 68 11.44 -27.53 20.55
CA SER A 68 11.07 -28.52 21.59
C SER A 68 10.68 -29.89 21.03
N GLY A 69 10.81 -30.11 19.72
CA GLY A 69 10.47 -31.41 19.12
C GLY A 69 11.49 -32.49 19.48
N GLU A 70 11.00 -33.70 19.76
CA GLU A 70 11.88 -34.86 19.94
C GLU A 70 12.42 -35.33 18.57
N PRO A 71 13.69 -35.79 18.51
CA PRO A 71 14.20 -36.46 17.32
C PRO A 71 13.34 -37.69 16.97
N GLN A 72 12.92 -37.80 15.72
CA GLN A 72 12.19 -38.95 15.19
C GLN A 72 13.08 -39.73 14.22
N CYS A 73 13.05 -41.05 14.34
CA CYS A 73 13.73 -41.95 13.41
C CYS A 73 12.93 -42.05 12.10
N LEU A 74 13.62 -41.97 10.96
CA LEU A 74 13.01 -42.05 9.63
C LEU A 74 13.13 -43.44 8.99
N ALA A 75 13.60 -44.46 9.73
CA ALA A 75 13.73 -45.83 9.21
C ALA A 75 12.38 -46.39 8.72
N GLU A 76 11.29 -46.07 9.43
CA GLU A 76 9.92 -46.38 9.06
C GLU A 76 9.16 -45.04 8.96
N GLY A 77 8.67 -44.69 7.77
CA GLY A 77 7.88 -43.45 7.58
C GLY A 77 8.62 -42.26 6.96
N GLU A 78 9.80 -42.45 6.37
CA GLU A 78 10.51 -41.38 5.64
C GLU A 78 9.64 -40.70 4.59
N ALA A 79 8.87 -41.48 3.81
CA ALA A 79 8.04 -40.94 2.75
C ALA A 79 6.96 -39.99 3.31
N GLU A 80 6.31 -40.36 4.41
CA GLU A 80 5.31 -39.52 5.07
C GLU A 80 5.93 -38.26 5.67
N PHE A 81 7.12 -38.37 6.26
CA PHE A 81 7.87 -37.21 6.75
C PHE A 81 8.23 -36.27 5.60
N CYS A 82 8.67 -36.82 4.47
CA CYS A 82 9.01 -36.06 3.28
C CYS A 82 7.79 -35.26 2.78
N ASP A 83 6.63 -35.92 2.64
CA ASP A 83 5.39 -35.29 2.17
C ASP A 83 4.83 -34.24 3.13
N ARG A 84 4.97 -34.45 4.45
CA ARG A 84 4.37 -33.57 5.47
C ARG A 84 5.27 -32.43 5.91
N VAL A 85 6.58 -32.58 5.82
CA VAL A 85 7.56 -31.61 6.35
C VAL A 85 8.46 -31.11 5.24
N ILE A 86 9.25 -31.99 4.63
CA ILE A 86 10.28 -31.60 3.66
C ILE A 86 9.65 -30.92 2.44
N ALA A 87 8.53 -31.42 1.93
CA ALA A 87 7.80 -30.83 0.79
C ALA A 87 7.48 -29.34 1.00
N PHE A 88 7.38 -28.89 2.24
CA PHE A 88 7.08 -27.50 2.61
C PHE A 88 8.31 -26.65 2.98
N CYS A 89 9.49 -27.24 3.22
CA CYS A 89 10.68 -26.49 3.64
C CYS A 89 11.93 -26.74 2.78
N TRP A 90 11.91 -27.67 1.83
CA TRP A 90 13.10 -28.00 1.01
C TRP A 90 13.64 -26.83 0.19
N ARG A 91 12.80 -25.84 -0.13
CA ARG A 91 13.20 -24.62 -0.86
C ARG A 91 13.81 -23.54 0.03
N ASP A 92 13.72 -23.71 1.35
CA ASP A 92 14.18 -22.75 2.35
C ASP A 92 15.28 -23.37 3.23
N PRO A 93 16.44 -23.78 2.65
CA PRO A 93 17.57 -24.25 3.43
C PRO A 93 18.17 -23.09 4.24
N ILE A 94 18.63 -23.38 5.46
CA ILE A 94 19.26 -22.38 6.35
C ILE A 94 20.68 -22.81 6.70
N PRO A 95 21.62 -21.86 6.93
CA PRO A 95 22.95 -22.21 7.41
C PRO A 95 22.89 -22.98 8.74
N GLU A 96 23.80 -23.94 8.92
CA GLU A 96 23.92 -24.74 10.15
C GLU A 96 24.03 -23.87 11.40
N GLU A 97 24.82 -22.80 11.32
CA GLU A 97 24.99 -21.82 12.40
C GLU A 97 23.67 -21.15 12.81
N VAL A 98 22.79 -20.87 11.84
CA VAL A 98 21.47 -20.30 12.10
C VAL A 98 20.56 -21.32 12.78
N TYR A 99 20.61 -22.59 12.36
CA TYR A 99 19.84 -23.65 13.00
C TYR A 99 20.22 -23.79 14.49
N PHE A 100 21.50 -23.89 14.81
CA PHE A 100 21.95 -24.02 16.19
C PHE A 100 21.72 -22.75 17.02
N ALA A 101 21.85 -21.56 16.43
CA ALA A 101 21.50 -20.32 17.10
C ALA A 101 20.01 -20.30 17.52
N VAL A 102 19.12 -20.77 16.66
CA VAL A 102 17.67 -20.80 16.92
C VAL A 102 17.27 -21.92 17.88
N VAL A 103 17.87 -23.12 17.75
CA VAL A 103 17.47 -24.31 18.52
C VAL A 103 18.12 -24.37 19.90
N GLU A 104 19.41 -24.05 20.01
CA GLU A 104 20.18 -24.24 21.24
C GLU A 104 20.36 -22.95 22.05
N ASN A 105 20.55 -21.82 21.36
CA ASN A 105 20.79 -20.52 22.01
C ASN A 105 19.52 -19.68 22.15
N ASP A 106 18.37 -20.22 21.74
CA ASP A 106 17.06 -19.57 21.74
C ASP A 106 17.04 -18.20 21.04
N VAL A 107 17.95 -17.98 20.09
CA VAL A 107 18.07 -16.69 19.38
C VAL A 107 16.89 -16.55 18.40
N PRO A 108 16.29 -15.34 18.27
CA PRO A 108 15.31 -15.08 17.23
C PRO A 108 15.90 -15.26 15.83
N TRP A 109 15.04 -15.53 14.85
CA TRP A 109 15.46 -15.62 13.46
C TRP A 109 16.12 -14.30 13.00
N PRO A 110 17.26 -14.36 12.27
CA PRO A 110 18.05 -13.16 11.96
C PRO A 110 17.29 -12.16 11.07
N ASP A 111 16.41 -12.66 10.20
CA ASP A 111 15.56 -11.91 9.29
C ASP A 111 14.19 -11.55 9.89
N MET A 112 13.89 -12.00 11.10
CA MET A 112 12.64 -11.66 11.78
C MET A 112 12.88 -10.56 12.81
N PRO A 113 11.96 -9.60 12.94
CA PRO A 113 11.93 -8.73 14.10
C PRO A 113 11.72 -9.57 15.38
N PRO A 114 12.20 -9.09 16.54
CA PRO A 114 11.93 -9.72 17.82
C PRO A 114 10.42 -9.95 18.00
N GLU A 115 10.07 -11.00 18.74
CA GLU A 115 8.67 -11.25 19.08
C GLU A 115 8.11 -10.06 19.86
N ARG A 116 6.84 -9.73 19.61
CA ARG A 116 6.15 -8.70 20.39
C ARG A 116 6.15 -9.15 21.85
N ALA A 117 6.49 -8.27 22.77
CA ALA A 117 6.40 -8.58 24.19
C ALA A 117 4.98 -9.06 24.54
N ASP A 118 4.85 -10.26 25.09
CA ASP A 118 3.57 -10.83 25.54
C ASP A 118 3.06 -10.18 26.84
N ASP A 119 3.83 -9.28 27.44
CA ASP A 119 3.62 -8.67 28.77
C ASP A 119 2.51 -7.60 28.83
N TYR A 120 1.50 -7.73 27.98
CA TYR A 120 0.32 -6.87 27.98
C TYR A 120 -0.78 -7.36 28.93
N ALA A 121 -0.44 -8.04 30.02
CA ALA A 121 -1.40 -8.43 31.06
C ALA A 121 -2.17 -7.24 31.65
N ASN A 122 -1.72 -6.00 31.39
CA ASN A 122 -2.36 -4.74 31.77
C ASN A 122 -2.66 -3.83 30.56
N MET A 123 -2.92 -4.37 29.36
CA MET A 123 -3.28 -3.50 28.23
C MET A 123 -4.62 -2.77 28.48
N PRO A 124 -4.74 -1.48 28.09
CA PRO A 124 -6.01 -0.78 28.13
C PRO A 124 -7.09 -1.53 27.34
N SER A 125 -8.32 -1.52 27.85
CA SER A 125 -9.48 -2.05 27.12
C SER A 125 -9.89 -1.19 25.93
N ASP A 126 -9.47 0.08 25.92
CA ASP A 126 -9.68 0.99 24.80
C ASP A 126 -8.78 0.59 23.61
N PRO A 127 -9.36 0.26 22.43
CA PRO A 127 -8.59 -0.21 21.29
C PRO A 127 -7.56 0.80 20.77
N LEU A 128 -7.84 2.10 20.88
CA LEU A 128 -6.94 3.15 20.40
C LEU A 128 -5.75 3.33 21.35
N GLU A 129 -5.97 3.39 22.66
CA GLU A 129 -4.87 3.44 23.64
C GLU A 129 -4.02 2.17 23.61
N ALA A 130 -4.64 0.99 23.47
CA ALA A 130 -3.91 -0.26 23.29
C ALA A 130 -2.99 -0.20 22.06
N LEU A 131 -3.50 0.26 20.92
CA LEU A 131 -2.73 0.37 19.68
C LEU A 131 -1.62 1.43 19.78
N ARG A 132 -1.81 2.51 20.54
CA ARG A 132 -0.76 3.51 20.79
C ARG A 132 0.40 2.95 21.59
N ILE A 133 0.11 2.16 22.63
CA ILE A 133 1.14 1.51 23.44
C ILE A 133 1.91 0.50 22.59
N GLU A 134 1.22 -0.31 21.78
CA GLU A 134 1.83 -1.25 20.84
C GLU A 134 2.76 -0.52 19.84
N LEU A 135 2.26 0.56 19.22
CA LEU A 135 3.04 1.37 18.27
C LEU A 135 4.28 1.98 18.93
N GLU A 136 4.16 2.49 20.16
CA GLU A 136 5.28 3.10 20.88
C GLU A 136 6.37 2.07 21.21
N GLY A 137 5.98 0.87 21.65
CA GLY A 137 6.90 -0.23 21.92
C GLY A 137 7.67 -0.63 20.66
N GLU A 138 6.97 -0.93 19.58
CA GLU A 138 7.57 -1.34 18.30
C GLU A 138 8.42 -0.20 17.69
N ARG A 139 8.00 1.07 17.84
CA ARG A 139 8.81 2.22 17.43
C ARG A 139 10.14 2.27 18.18
N ALA A 140 10.11 2.13 19.51
CA ALA A 140 11.31 2.21 20.33
C ALA A 140 12.31 1.10 19.95
N GLU A 141 11.82 -0.11 19.66
CA GLU A 141 12.66 -1.22 19.21
C GLU A 141 13.28 -0.98 17.83
N VAL A 142 12.47 -0.51 16.87
CA VAL A 142 12.94 -0.22 15.50
C VAL A 142 13.95 0.92 15.50
N GLU A 143 13.70 2.00 16.24
CA GLU A 143 14.64 3.12 16.38
C GLU A 143 15.95 2.66 17.04
N ALA A 144 15.88 1.86 18.10
CA ALA A 144 17.07 1.32 18.76
C ALA A 144 17.86 0.37 17.84
N TRP A 145 17.18 -0.41 17.01
CA TRP A 145 17.82 -1.30 16.03
C TRP A 145 18.49 -0.51 14.90
N LEU A 146 17.78 0.45 14.29
CA LEU A 146 18.31 1.29 13.21
C LEU A 146 19.50 2.13 13.66
N ALA A 147 19.53 2.58 14.92
CA ALA A 147 20.65 3.33 15.47
C ALA A 147 21.93 2.49 15.59
N LYS A 148 21.79 1.17 15.79
CA LYS A 148 22.91 0.24 16.00
C LYS A 148 23.32 -0.51 14.74
N THR A 149 22.37 -0.76 13.84
CA THR A 149 22.52 -1.70 12.74
C THR A 149 22.28 -0.99 11.41
N PRO A 150 23.34 -0.64 10.65
CA PRO A 150 23.16 -0.19 9.28
C PRO A 150 22.65 -1.34 8.43
N ILE A 151 21.56 -1.11 7.68
CA ILE A 151 20.99 -2.09 6.76
C ILE A 151 21.96 -2.25 5.58
N SER A 152 22.78 -3.30 5.63
CA SER A 152 23.89 -3.54 4.69
C SER A 152 23.94 -4.96 4.14
N ASP A 153 23.05 -5.84 4.62
CA ASP A 153 22.92 -7.22 4.19
C ASP A 153 21.45 -7.58 3.95
N GLN A 154 21.21 -8.74 3.32
CA GLN A 154 19.87 -9.19 3.00
C GLN A 154 19.03 -9.46 4.27
N ALA A 155 19.63 -10.00 5.33
CA ALA A 155 18.92 -10.34 6.56
C ALA A 155 18.36 -9.10 7.27
N SER A 156 19.15 -8.02 7.35
CA SER A 156 18.71 -6.73 7.88
C SER A 156 17.65 -6.07 7.00
N ALA A 157 17.74 -6.21 5.68
CA ALA A 157 16.70 -5.74 4.75
C ALA A 157 15.37 -6.50 4.95
N ASP A 158 15.42 -7.83 5.04
CA ASP A 158 14.24 -8.68 5.27
C ASP A 158 13.62 -8.40 6.65
N ARG A 159 14.45 -8.20 7.69
CA ARG A 159 13.99 -7.79 9.02
C ARG A 159 13.27 -6.44 8.98
N ALA A 160 13.81 -5.45 8.27
CA ALA A 160 13.14 -4.16 8.07
C ALA A 160 11.80 -4.31 7.34
N ALA A 161 11.75 -5.14 6.29
CA ALA A 161 10.51 -5.42 5.57
C ALA A 161 9.45 -6.09 6.47
N ASN A 162 9.88 -7.02 7.33
CA ASN A 162 9.00 -7.68 8.29
C ASN A 162 8.45 -6.72 9.36
N TRP A 163 9.26 -5.78 9.87
CA TRP A 163 8.74 -4.69 10.71
C TRP A 163 7.76 -3.79 9.95
N ALA A 164 8.04 -3.45 8.70
CA ALA A 164 7.12 -2.66 7.87
C ALA A 164 5.75 -3.33 7.72
N LEU A 165 5.71 -4.66 7.54
CA LEU A 165 4.46 -5.43 7.52
C LEU A 165 3.69 -5.35 8.86
N ARG A 166 4.39 -5.36 10.00
CA ARG A 166 3.75 -5.17 11.31
C ARG A 166 3.13 -3.78 11.45
N PHE A 167 3.83 -2.73 11.03
CA PHE A 167 3.27 -1.37 11.04
C PHE A 167 2.09 -1.22 10.08
N ALA A 168 2.12 -1.88 8.92
CA ALA A 168 1.00 -1.89 7.98
C ALA A 168 -0.26 -2.55 8.60
N ASP A 169 -0.10 -3.63 9.37
CA ASP A 169 -1.21 -4.24 10.11
C ASP A 169 -1.76 -3.29 11.20
N MET A 170 -0.88 -2.63 11.98
CA MET A 170 -1.29 -1.62 12.97
C MET A 170 -2.04 -0.45 12.31
N GLU A 171 -1.56 0.04 11.17
CA GLU A 171 -2.23 1.10 10.41
C GLU A 171 -3.64 0.66 10.01
N LYS A 172 -3.77 -0.55 9.47
CA LYS A 172 -5.07 -1.11 9.09
C LYS A 172 -6.02 -1.22 10.28
N ARG A 173 -5.53 -1.70 11.44
CA ARG A 173 -6.31 -1.77 12.70
C ARG A 173 -6.78 -0.38 13.14
N ALA A 174 -5.92 0.65 13.05
CA ALA A 174 -6.31 2.03 13.32
C ALA A 174 -7.39 2.55 12.36
N GLN A 175 -7.25 2.27 11.06
CA GLN A 175 -8.22 2.66 10.05
C GLN A 175 -9.58 2.01 10.27
N ASP A 176 -9.60 0.71 10.61
CA ASP A 176 -10.80 -0.05 10.88
C ASP A 176 -11.49 0.41 12.19
N GLY A 177 -10.72 0.67 13.25
CA GLY A 177 -11.23 1.25 14.50
C GLY A 177 -11.88 2.61 14.26
N ARG A 178 -11.18 3.53 13.58
CA ARG A 178 -11.71 4.84 13.21
C ARG A 178 -12.96 4.74 12.34
N ARG A 179 -12.99 3.82 11.36
CA ARG A 179 -14.18 3.62 10.52
C ARG A 179 -15.37 3.18 11.36
N THR A 180 -15.15 2.27 12.30
CA THR A 180 -16.20 1.75 13.19
C THR A 180 -16.83 2.86 14.03
N GLU A 181 -16.01 3.72 14.63
CA GLU A 181 -16.49 4.90 15.36
C GLU A 181 -17.20 5.92 14.44
N LYS A 182 -16.69 6.12 13.23
CA LYS A 182 -17.18 7.16 12.31
C LYS A 182 -18.49 6.80 11.61
N VAL A 183 -18.73 5.52 11.29
CA VAL A 183 -19.92 5.03 10.57
C VAL A 183 -21.26 5.51 11.17
N PRO A 184 -21.51 5.42 12.49
CA PRO A 184 -22.79 5.89 13.05
C PRO A 184 -22.97 7.41 12.86
N HIS A 185 -21.90 8.19 13.00
CA HIS A 185 -21.94 9.64 12.81
C HIS A 185 -22.16 10.04 11.35
N GLU A 186 -21.51 9.36 10.41
CA GLU A 186 -21.77 9.57 8.97
C GLU A 186 -23.20 9.21 8.59
N THR A 187 -23.73 8.13 9.18
CA THR A 187 -25.10 7.70 8.94
C THR A 187 -26.10 8.73 9.49
N ALA A 188 -25.85 9.25 10.70
CA ALA A 188 -26.66 10.31 11.28
C ALA A 188 -26.60 11.60 10.46
N ALA A 189 -25.42 12.01 10.00
CA ALA A 189 -25.25 13.18 9.13
C ALA A 189 -26.02 13.02 7.82
N LYS A 190 -25.90 11.87 7.15
CA LYS A 190 -26.66 11.56 5.93
C LYS A 190 -28.17 11.59 6.15
N ALA A 191 -28.65 11.09 7.29
CA ALA A 191 -30.07 11.12 7.63
C ALA A 191 -30.58 12.56 7.82
N VAL A 192 -29.79 13.43 8.46
CA VAL A 192 -30.09 14.85 8.58
C VAL A 192 -30.13 15.51 7.20
N ASP A 193 -29.09 15.32 6.39
CA ASP A 193 -29.03 15.88 5.04
C ASP A 193 -30.22 15.44 4.19
N ALA A 194 -30.56 14.14 4.22
CA ALA A 194 -31.71 13.60 3.49
C ALA A 194 -33.04 14.25 3.90
N ARG A 195 -33.20 14.65 5.17
CA ARG A 195 -34.41 15.33 5.65
C ARG A 195 -34.52 16.76 5.12
N TRP A 196 -33.40 17.48 5.02
CA TRP A 196 -33.40 18.90 4.64
C TRP A 196 -33.28 19.11 3.12
N ARG A 197 -32.66 18.17 2.41
CA ARG A 197 -32.40 18.28 0.97
C ARG A 197 -33.64 18.52 0.12
N PRO A 198 -34.78 17.83 0.32
CA PRO A 198 -35.98 18.08 -0.48
C PRO A 198 -36.50 19.52 -0.36
N VAL A 199 -36.43 20.11 0.84
CA VAL A 199 -36.86 21.51 1.05
C VAL A 199 -35.89 22.48 0.40
N GLN A 200 -34.59 22.24 0.53
CA GLN A 200 -33.55 23.06 -0.12
C GLN A 200 -33.66 22.98 -1.64
N ASP A 201 -33.82 21.79 -2.20
CA ASP A 201 -33.94 21.57 -3.64
C ASP A 201 -35.24 22.19 -4.18
N ALA A 202 -36.37 22.03 -3.48
CA ALA A 202 -37.63 22.68 -3.85
C ALA A 202 -37.52 24.22 -3.82
N ALA A 203 -36.91 24.79 -2.78
CA ALA A 203 -36.68 26.23 -2.68
C ALA A 203 -35.73 26.73 -3.77
N ALA A 204 -34.65 26.00 -4.07
CA ALA A 204 -33.70 26.32 -5.12
C ALA A 204 -34.37 26.26 -6.51
N ALA A 205 -35.19 25.24 -6.77
CA ALA A 205 -35.93 25.10 -8.01
C ALA A 205 -36.93 26.25 -8.22
N LEU A 206 -37.71 26.61 -7.18
CA LEU A 206 -38.64 27.75 -7.25
C LEU A 206 -37.90 29.07 -7.46
N LYS A 207 -36.78 29.29 -6.74
CA LYS A 207 -35.92 30.45 -6.92
C LYS A 207 -35.36 30.55 -8.33
N ALA A 208 -34.93 29.42 -8.93
CA ALA A 208 -34.45 29.38 -10.31
C ALA A 208 -35.57 29.78 -11.28
N ARG A 209 -36.75 29.15 -11.17
CA ARG A 209 -37.93 29.47 -12.00
C ARG A 209 -38.32 30.96 -11.94
N LEU A 210 -38.29 31.57 -10.75
CA LEU A 210 -38.58 33.00 -10.59
C LEU A 210 -37.54 33.89 -11.29
N LYS A 211 -36.25 33.52 -11.23
CA LYS A 211 -35.19 34.24 -11.94
C LYS A 211 -35.31 34.09 -13.45
N ASP A 212 -35.62 32.88 -13.93
CA ASP A 212 -35.82 32.62 -15.35
C ASP A 212 -37.01 33.44 -15.87
N ALA A 213 -38.13 33.45 -15.15
CA ALA A 213 -39.31 34.25 -15.48
C ALA A 213 -39.04 35.77 -15.46
N GLN A 214 -38.17 36.25 -14.56
CA GLN A 214 -37.77 37.66 -14.50
C GLN A 214 -36.80 38.06 -15.62
N THR A 215 -36.08 37.11 -16.22
CA THR A 215 -35.01 37.41 -17.18
C THR A 215 -35.50 38.15 -18.43
N PRO A 216 -36.59 37.75 -19.12
CA PRO A 216 -37.11 38.48 -20.28
C PRO A 216 -37.45 39.94 -19.97
N PHE A 217 -38.07 40.21 -18.81
CA PHE A 217 -38.40 41.57 -18.39
C PHE A 217 -37.14 42.42 -18.16
N LEU A 218 -36.11 41.87 -17.51
CA LEU A 218 -34.86 42.60 -17.29
C LEU A 218 -34.08 42.84 -18.59
N VAL A 219 -34.15 41.91 -19.55
CA VAL A 219 -33.57 42.08 -20.89
C VAL A 219 -34.31 43.19 -21.64
N GLU A 220 -35.64 43.17 -21.64
CA GLU A 220 -36.46 44.19 -22.31
C GLU A 220 -36.26 45.57 -21.69
N LYS A 221 -36.24 45.65 -20.36
CA LYS A 221 -35.95 46.91 -19.66
C LYS A 221 -34.57 47.46 -20.01
N ARG A 222 -33.55 46.60 -20.09
CA ARG A 222 -32.20 47.00 -20.52
C ARG A 222 -32.21 47.47 -21.98
N ARG A 223 -33.02 46.88 -22.86
CA ARG A 223 -33.20 47.32 -24.26
C ARG A 223 -33.82 48.71 -24.32
N GLN A 224 -34.92 48.94 -23.61
CA GLN A 224 -35.60 50.24 -23.55
C GLN A 224 -34.71 51.34 -22.97
N GLU A 225 -33.95 51.05 -21.90
CA GLU A 225 -32.97 51.97 -21.34
C GLU A 225 -31.85 52.30 -22.35
N ALA A 226 -31.42 51.34 -23.17
CA ALA A 226 -30.43 51.56 -24.23
C ALA A 226 -30.99 52.39 -25.40
N GLU A 227 -32.22 52.14 -25.83
CA GLU A 227 -32.92 52.90 -26.89
C GLU A 227 -33.19 54.34 -26.47
N ALA A 228 -33.73 54.55 -25.26
CA ALA A 228 -33.95 55.89 -24.71
C ALA A 228 -32.65 56.68 -24.58
N ARG A 229 -31.56 56.00 -24.23
CA ARG A 229 -30.22 56.62 -24.18
C ARG A 229 -29.70 56.95 -25.58
N ALA A 230 -29.90 56.09 -26.57
CA ALA A 230 -29.51 56.38 -27.95
C ALA A 230 -30.25 57.61 -28.48
N ALA A 231 -31.54 57.74 -28.18
CA ALA A 231 -32.34 58.93 -28.50
C ALA A 231 -31.85 60.19 -27.75
N ALA A 232 -31.58 60.10 -26.45
CA ALA A 232 -31.04 61.22 -25.66
C ALA A 232 -29.63 61.66 -26.12
N ALA A 233 -28.79 60.71 -26.52
CA ALA A 233 -27.48 60.99 -27.10
C ALA A 233 -27.57 61.68 -28.47
N GLN A 234 -28.55 61.31 -29.30
CA GLN A 234 -28.84 61.99 -30.57
C GLN A 234 -29.43 63.40 -30.35
N ALA A 235 -30.15 63.62 -29.25
CA ALA A 235 -30.70 64.93 -28.86
C ALA A 235 -29.69 65.86 -28.15
N GLY A 236 -28.44 65.43 -27.94
CA GLY A 236 -27.36 66.27 -27.40
C GLY A 236 -27.37 66.43 -25.87
N GLU A 237 -28.14 65.63 -25.12
CA GLU A 237 -28.18 65.67 -23.65
C GLU A 237 -27.05 64.84 -23.01
N ALA A 238 -26.49 65.35 -21.90
CA ALA A 238 -25.36 64.72 -21.23
C ALA A 238 -25.69 63.32 -20.67
N LEU A 239 -24.90 62.34 -21.09
CA LEU A 239 -25.06 60.93 -20.79
C LEU A 239 -24.85 60.62 -19.29
N ARG A 240 -25.93 60.36 -18.54
CA ARG A 240 -25.84 59.97 -17.12
C ARG A 240 -25.21 58.58 -16.94
N PRO A 241 -24.45 58.33 -15.85
CA PRO A 241 -23.84 57.04 -15.57
C PRO A 241 -24.89 55.95 -15.33
N THR A 242 -24.63 54.76 -15.86
CA THR A 242 -25.61 53.67 -15.93
C THR A 242 -25.85 53.02 -14.57
N THR A 243 -27.11 52.81 -14.21
CA THR A 243 -27.49 51.78 -13.24
C THR A 243 -27.84 50.51 -14.02
N ASN A 244 -27.38 49.35 -13.56
CA ASN A 244 -27.77 48.09 -14.20
C ASN A 244 -29.27 47.85 -13.99
N ALA A 245 -29.98 47.46 -15.06
CA ALA A 245 -31.34 46.94 -14.97
C ALA A 245 -31.39 45.87 -13.87
N SER A 246 -32.18 46.16 -12.84
CA SER A 246 -32.28 45.35 -11.64
C SER A 246 -33.72 45.27 -11.16
N ALA A 247 -34.03 44.19 -10.44
CA ALA A 247 -35.33 43.95 -9.84
C ALA A 247 -35.21 43.44 -8.40
N GLY A 248 -36.26 43.72 -7.62
CA GLY A 248 -36.32 43.48 -6.17
C GLY A 248 -36.25 44.79 -5.38
N THR A 249 -37.14 44.93 -4.39
CA THR A 249 -37.25 46.08 -3.48
C THR A 249 -36.92 45.72 -2.03
N ALA A 250 -37.11 44.45 -1.64
CA ALA A 250 -36.74 43.93 -0.33
C ALA A 250 -35.44 43.10 -0.42
N GLY A 251 -34.30 43.72 -0.06
CA GLY A 251 -33.00 43.03 0.03
C GLY A 251 -32.13 43.12 -1.24
N ARG A 252 -31.34 42.06 -1.50
CA ARG A 252 -30.29 42.04 -2.55
C ARG A 252 -30.93 42.07 -3.95
N LYS A 253 -30.65 43.13 -4.72
CA LYS A 253 -31.16 43.31 -6.09
C LYS A 253 -30.59 42.25 -7.04
N THR A 254 -31.44 41.64 -7.85
CA THR A 254 -30.99 40.76 -8.96
C THR A 254 -30.61 41.63 -10.14
N SER A 255 -29.37 41.51 -10.61
CA SER A 255 -28.88 42.18 -11.82
C SER A 255 -28.35 41.15 -12.81
N LEU A 256 -28.44 41.46 -14.10
CA LEU A 256 -27.89 40.61 -15.17
C LEU A 256 -26.36 40.67 -15.18
N ARG A 257 -25.70 39.53 -14.97
CA ARG A 257 -24.24 39.37 -15.06
C ARG A 257 -23.84 38.88 -16.46
N ILE A 258 -22.82 39.50 -17.05
CA ILE A 258 -22.20 39.01 -18.29
C ILE A 258 -21.22 37.90 -17.90
N VAL A 259 -21.49 36.68 -18.36
CA VAL A 259 -20.57 35.54 -18.27
C VAL A 259 -19.93 35.39 -19.64
N ARG A 260 -18.60 35.51 -19.70
CA ARG A 260 -17.83 35.27 -20.92
C ARG A 260 -17.29 33.85 -20.86
N THR A 261 -17.75 33.00 -21.78
CA THR A 261 -17.24 31.64 -21.96
C THR A 261 -16.47 31.63 -23.27
N ALA A 262 -15.21 31.21 -23.24
CA ALA A 262 -14.42 31.01 -24.45
C ALA A 262 -14.82 29.68 -25.11
N LEU A 263 -15.20 29.72 -26.38
CA LEU A 263 -15.32 28.53 -27.22
C LEU A 263 -14.00 28.36 -27.97
N ILE A 264 -13.42 27.16 -27.89
CA ILE A 264 -12.18 26.84 -28.60
C ILE A 264 -12.56 26.44 -30.03
N GLU A 265 -12.33 27.33 -31.00
CA GLU A 265 -12.57 27.06 -32.42
C GLU A 265 -11.39 26.34 -33.08
N ASP A 266 -10.16 26.68 -32.66
CA ASP A 266 -8.92 26.02 -33.07
C ASP A 266 -8.17 25.56 -31.81
N PHE A 267 -8.10 24.24 -31.64
CA PHE A 267 -7.47 23.63 -30.49
C PHE A 267 -5.95 23.79 -30.49
N ASP A 268 -5.30 23.68 -31.65
CA ASP A 268 -3.85 23.71 -31.75
C ASP A 268 -3.33 25.13 -31.50
N ALA A 269 -4.01 26.15 -32.03
CA ALA A 269 -3.70 27.55 -31.75
C ALA A 269 -3.91 27.88 -30.26
N ALA A 270 -4.99 27.37 -29.64
CA ALA A 270 -5.26 27.58 -28.22
C ALA A 270 -4.20 26.90 -27.33
N LEU A 271 -3.78 25.69 -27.67
CA LEU A 271 -2.73 24.95 -26.95
C LEU A 271 -1.38 25.69 -27.06
N MET A 272 -1.04 26.19 -28.25
CA MET A 272 0.19 26.97 -28.47
C MET A 272 0.20 28.28 -27.67
N ALA A 273 -0.94 28.96 -27.56
CA ALA A 273 -1.06 30.16 -26.73
C ALA A 273 -0.95 29.87 -25.22
N LEU A 274 -1.35 28.67 -24.78
CA LEU A 274 -1.37 28.26 -23.37
C LEU A 274 -0.14 27.45 -22.92
N ARG A 275 0.84 27.17 -23.79
CA ARG A 275 2.02 26.32 -23.51
C ARG A 275 2.87 26.74 -22.29
N GLU A 276 2.88 28.03 -21.96
CA GLU A 276 3.64 28.58 -20.82
C GLU A 276 2.80 28.61 -19.54
N ASN A 277 1.52 28.24 -19.59
CA ASN A 277 0.65 28.21 -18.42
C ASN A 277 1.07 27.06 -17.47
N PRO A 278 1.34 27.34 -16.18
CA PRO A 278 1.72 26.33 -15.19
C PRO A 278 0.73 25.17 -15.08
N ASP A 279 -0.58 25.45 -15.12
CA ASP A 279 -1.62 24.42 -14.97
C ASP A 279 -1.64 23.44 -16.16
N LEU A 280 -1.35 23.94 -17.36
CA LEU A 280 -1.26 23.09 -18.55
C LEU A 280 -0.02 22.20 -18.49
N ARG A 281 1.11 22.71 -18.02
CA ARG A 281 2.34 21.92 -17.81
C ARG A 281 2.13 20.80 -16.79
N ASP A 282 1.47 21.12 -15.68
CA ASP A 282 1.13 20.12 -14.65
C ASP A 282 0.20 19.04 -15.19
N LEU A 283 -0.79 19.42 -16.00
CA LEU A 283 -1.68 18.47 -16.64
C LEU A 283 -0.92 17.55 -17.62
N VAL A 284 -0.05 18.12 -18.46
CA VAL A 284 0.78 17.36 -19.41
C VAL A 284 1.72 16.42 -18.66
N GLN A 285 2.34 16.85 -17.56
CA GLN A 285 3.20 15.99 -16.73
C GLN A 285 2.42 14.83 -16.11
N LYS A 286 1.19 15.08 -15.62
CA LYS A 286 0.32 14.02 -15.08
C LYS A 286 -0.05 12.99 -16.14
N LEU A 287 -0.34 13.43 -17.36
CA LEU A 287 -0.63 12.55 -18.49
C LEU A 287 0.62 11.75 -18.91
N ALA A 288 1.79 12.40 -18.96
CA ALA A 288 3.06 11.74 -19.24
C ALA A 288 3.39 10.65 -18.21
N ASN A 289 3.22 10.93 -16.91
CA ASN A 289 3.44 9.95 -15.84
C ASN A 289 2.50 8.74 -15.96
N ARG A 290 1.25 8.94 -16.40
CA ARG A 290 0.28 7.85 -16.62
C ARG A 290 0.66 6.95 -17.80
N VAL A 291 1.18 7.55 -18.88
CA VAL A 291 1.70 6.80 -20.03
C VAL A 291 2.97 6.03 -19.62
N ALA A 292 3.87 6.67 -18.88
CA ALA A 292 5.08 6.02 -18.35
C ALA A 292 4.74 4.86 -17.40
N SER A 293 3.75 5.01 -16.51
CA SER A 293 3.31 3.94 -15.60
C SER A 293 2.65 2.76 -16.31
N SER A 294 2.14 2.96 -17.53
CA SER A 294 1.57 1.89 -18.36
C SER A 294 2.57 1.26 -19.32
N GLY A 295 3.87 1.64 -19.23
CA GLY A 295 4.94 1.13 -20.09
C GLY A 295 4.94 1.73 -21.51
N GLY A 296 4.15 2.77 -21.75
CA GLY A 296 4.12 3.49 -23.02
C GLY A 296 5.27 4.49 -23.14
N THR A 297 5.72 4.73 -24.36
CA THR A 297 6.66 5.81 -24.68
C THR A 297 5.91 7.03 -25.19
N LEU A 298 6.16 8.21 -24.61
CA LEU A 298 5.60 9.48 -25.07
C LEU A 298 6.71 10.32 -25.73
N PRO A 299 6.54 10.77 -26.99
CA PRO A 299 7.51 11.65 -27.64
C PRO A 299 7.79 12.90 -26.79
N GLY A 300 9.08 13.18 -26.54
CA GLY A 300 9.51 14.33 -25.73
C GLY A 300 9.59 14.09 -24.22
N CYS A 301 9.30 12.88 -23.72
CA CYS A 301 9.47 12.51 -22.32
C CYS A 301 10.61 11.50 -22.13
N ARG A 302 11.50 11.75 -21.17
CA ARG A 302 12.47 10.77 -20.69
C ARG A 302 11.90 10.06 -19.47
N ILE A 303 11.72 8.75 -19.54
CA ILE A 303 11.32 7.95 -18.39
C ILE A 303 12.53 7.84 -17.46
N VAL A 304 12.37 8.27 -16.20
CA VAL A 304 13.38 8.12 -15.15
C VAL A 304 12.84 7.08 -14.17
N THR A 305 13.44 5.90 -14.18
CA THR A 305 13.09 4.81 -13.25
C THR A 305 13.85 5.03 -11.94
N THR A 306 13.15 5.47 -10.91
CA THR A 306 13.64 5.42 -9.53
C THR A 306 12.97 4.24 -8.84
N GLU A 307 13.75 3.23 -8.48
CA GLU A 307 13.27 2.14 -7.64
C GLU A 307 13.08 2.68 -6.22
N LYS A 308 11.82 2.71 -5.78
CA LYS A 308 11.45 2.94 -4.39
C LYS A 308 10.64 1.74 -3.95
N ALA A 309 10.95 1.19 -2.79
CA ALA A 309 10.16 0.12 -2.20
C ALA A 309 8.70 0.60 -2.06
N ALA A 310 7.77 -0.26 -2.49
CA ALA A 310 6.33 -0.02 -2.41
C ALA A 310 5.79 -0.43 -1.04
#